data_AF-A0A853U6W7-F1
#
_entry.id   AF-A0A853U6W7-F1
#
_cell.length_a   1.000
_cell.length_b   1.000
_cell.length_c   1.000
_cell.angle_alpha   90.00
_cell.angle_beta   90.00
_cell.angle_gamma   90.00
#
_symmetry.space_group_name_H-M   'P 1'
#
loop_
_entity.id
_entity.type
_entity.pdbx_description
1 polymer ?
#
loop_
_entity_poly.entity_id
_entity_poly.type
_entity_poly.pdbx_seq_one_letter_code
_entity_poly.pdbx_strand_id
1 'polypeptide(L)'
;MDREGLSLKARYEVTKKYAAAYAPASKKEKTIILDQVVAVTGWNRDHARQQLRARLRQPKGRATATIAVIDRRRTKAYKYSYDARKVLQKVWAASGGICGKYLAASMGDWLDQMEAEGEPSWVSFLDGW
;
A
#
# COMPACT_ATOMS: atom_id res chain seq x y z
N MET A 1 -23.77 -18.51 20.44
CA MET A 1 -24.03 -17.06 20.57
C MET A 1 -23.95 -16.49 19.17
N ASP A 2 -25.09 -16.61 18.52
CA ASP A 2 -25.23 -16.73 17.09
C ASP A 2 -25.08 -15.37 16.42
N ARG A 3 -24.14 -15.29 15.48
CA ARG A 3 -23.77 -14.09 14.73
C ARG A 3 -24.84 -13.78 13.67
N GLU A 4 -26.05 -13.45 14.09
CA GLU A 4 -26.96 -12.64 13.26
C GLU A 4 -26.52 -11.17 13.32
N GLY A 5 -25.24 -10.94 12.98
CA GLY A 5 -24.64 -9.62 13.01
C GLY A 5 -25.06 -8.85 11.77
N LEU A 6 -25.57 -7.63 11.95
CA LEU A 6 -25.89 -6.65 10.90
C LEU A 6 -25.09 -6.90 9.60
N SER A 7 -25.80 -7.00 8.47
CA SER A 7 -25.19 -7.04 7.14
C SER A 7 -24.08 -5.99 7.01
N LEU A 8 -22.99 -6.32 6.30
CA LEU A 8 -21.88 -5.38 6.04
C LEU A 8 -22.38 -4.04 5.50
N LYS A 9 -23.45 -4.05 4.71
CA LYS A 9 -24.11 -2.85 4.20
C LYS A 9 -24.78 -2.03 5.31
N ALA A 10 -25.44 -2.67 6.27
CA ALA A 10 -26.01 -1.99 7.43
C ALA A 10 -24.92 -1.39 8.33
N ARG A 11 -23.83 -2.13 8.58
CA ARG A 11 -22.65 -1.61 9.31
C ARG A 11 -21.98 -0.44 8.58
N TYR A 12 -21.98 -0.47 7.25
CA TYR A 12 -21.49 0.62 6.40
C TYR A 12 -22.32 1.90 6.57
N GLU A 13 -23.64 1.80 6.49
CA GLU A 13 -24.53 2.96 6.65
C GLU A 13 -24.47 3.55 8.06
N VAL A 14 -24.39 2.69 9.08
CA VAL A 14 -24.18 3.10 10.48
C VAL A 14 -22.87 3.90 10.60
N THR A 15 -21.75 3.35 10.15
CA THR A 15 -20.45 4.03 10.24
C THR A 15 -20.38 5.32 9.41
N LYS A 16 -21.09 5.41 8.28
CA LYS A 16 -21.18 6.63 7.45
C LYS A 16 -21.90 7.76 8.20
N LYS A 17 -23.02 7.47 8.87
CA LYS A 17 -23.76 8.44 9.68
C LYS A 17 -22.92 8.94 10.86
N TYR A 18 -22.31 8.02 11.61
CA TYR A 18 -21.48 8.38 12.78
C TYR A 18 -20.16 9.07 12.40
N ALA A 19 -19.58 8.78 11.23
CA ALA A 19 -18.34 9.43 10.80
C ALA A 19 -18.50 10.95 10.61
N ALA A 20 -19.64 11.40 10.09
CA ALA A 20 -19.92 12.83 9.90
C ALA A 20 -19.97 13.60 11.23
N ALA A 21 -20.59 13.00 12.26
CA ALA A 21 -20.63 13.57 13.61
C ALA A 21 -19.28 13.44 14.35
N TYR A 22 -18.49 12.41 14.07
CA TYR A 22 -17.22 12.14 14.75
C TYR A 22 -16.11 13.14 14.41
N ALA A 23 -16.10 13.72 13.20
CA ALA A 23 -15.07 14.69 12.81
C ALA A 23 -15.08 15.98 13.66
N PRO A 24 -16.21 16.72 13.77
CA PRO A 24 -16.29 17.95 14.55
C PRO A 24 -16.43 17.72 16.06
N ALA A 25 -16.77 16.50 16.51
CA ALA A 25 -17.04 16.23 17.92
C ALA A 25 -15.86 16.52 18.87
N SER A 26 -16.18 17.01 20.05
CA SER A 26 -15.27 17.17 21.19
C SER A 26 -14.84 15.81 21.78
N LYS A 27 -13.89 15.80 22.73
CA LYS A 27 -13.36 14.56 23.34
C LYS A 27 -14.44 13.72 24.03
N LYS A 28 -15.41 14.37 24.70
CA LYS A 28 -16.52 13.70 25.38
C LYS A 28 -17.52 13.11 24.37
N GLU A 29 -17.90 13.89 23.37
CA GLU A 29 -18.82 13.45 22.31
C GLU A 29 -18.24 12.31 21.48
N LYS A 30 -16.94 12.35 21.15
CA LYS A 30 -16.23 11.26 20.48
C LYS A 30 -16.30 9.95 21.27
N THR A 31 -16.29 10.01 22.60
CA THR A 31 -16.41 8.83 23.46
C THR A 31 -17.80 8.23 23.34
N ILE A 32 -18.85 9.06 23.44
CA ILE A 32 -20.25 8.65 23.30
C ILE A 32 -20.51 8.04 21.92
N ILE A 33 -20.02 8.68 20.85
CA ILE A 33 -20.14 8.16 19.47
C ILE A 33 -19.47 6.78 19.35
N LEU A 34 -18.30 6.58 19.97
CA LEU A 34 -17.63 5.29 19.95
C LEU A 34 -18.41 4.21 20.70
N ASP A 35 -18.97 4.53 21.87
CA ASP A 35 -19.76 3.58 22.66
C ASP A 35 -21.03 3.15 21.91
N GLN A 36 -21.70 4.08 21.23
CA GLN A 36 -22.85 3.79 20.37
C GLN A 36 -22.46 2.88 19.19
N VAL A 37 -21.34 3.13 18.52
CA VAL A 37 -20.88 2.29 17.41
C VAL A 37 -20.52 0.89 17.90
N VAL A 38 -19.87 0.76 19.06
CA VAL A 38 -19.53 -0.53 19.68
C VAL A 38 -20.79 -1.32 20.00
N ALA A 39 -21.80 -0.69 20.62
CA ALA A 39 -23.08 -1.33 20.95
C ALA A 39 -23.82 -1.83 19.69
N VAL A 40 -23.83 -1.05 18.60
CA VAL A 40 -24.57 -1.39 17.37
C VAL A 40 -23.83 -2.41 16.49
N THR A 41 -22.50 -2.37 16.45
CA THR A 41 -21.70 -3.21 15.53
C THR A 41 -21.11 -4.46 16.19
N GLY A 42 -21.04 -4.48 17.52
CA GLY A 42 -20.33 -5.51 18.28
C GLY A 42 -18.81 -5.45 18.10
N TRP A 43 -18.27 -4.35 17.60
CA TRP A 43 -16.83 -4.17 17.41
C TRP A 43 -16.13 -3.76 18.70
N ASN A 44 -14.83 -4.05 18.79
CA ASN A 44 -13.99 -3.40 19.79
C ASN A 44 -13.87 -1.90 19.50
N ARG A 45 -13.71 -1.09 20.54
CA ARG A 45 -13.62 0.37 20.51
C ARG A 45 -12.51 0.88 19.56
N ASP A 46 -11.38 0.19 19.49
CA ASP A 46 -10.30 0.52 18.56
C ASP A 46 -10.66 0.26 17.10
N HIS A 47 -11.39 -0.83 16.82
CA HIS A 47 -11.86 -1.14 15.47
C HIS A 47 -12.90 -0.10 15.01
N ALA A 48 -13.83 0.30 15.90
CA ALA A 48 -14.77 1.39 15.65
C ALA A 48 -14.05 2.72 15.33
N ARG A 49 -13.03 3.08 16.12
CA ARG A 49 -12.21 4.28 15.87
C ARG A 49 -11.50 4.23 14.52
N GLN A 50 -10.89 3.09 14.19
CA GLN A 50 -10.19 2.92 12.90
C GLN A 50 -11.14 3.09 11.73
N GLN A 51 -12.35 2.50 11.81
CA GLN A 51 -13.36 2.58 10.76
C GLN A 51 -13.89 4.01 10.57
N LEU A 52 -14.20 4.73 11.66
CA LEU A 52 -14.62 6.14 11.56
C LEU A 52 -13.52 7.02 10.93
N ARG A 53 -12.25 6.84 11.33
CA ARG A 53 -11.11 7.56 10.74
C ARG A 53 -10.82 7.16 9.29
N ALA A 54 -11.06 5.91 8.92
CA ALA A 54 -10.92 5.44 7.55
C ALA A 54 -11.97 6.11 6.65
N ARG A 55 -13.22 6.21 7.11
CA ARG A 55 -14.32 6.90 6.39
C ARG A 55 -14.06 8.38 6.19
N LEU A 56 -13.54 9.08 7.20
CA LEU A 56 -13.17 10.50 7.07
C LEU A 56 -12.06 10.75 6.06
N ARG A 57 -11.20 9.75 5.82
CA ARG A 57 -10.11 9.84 4.83
C ARG A 57 -10.53 9.45 3.42
N GLN A 58 -11.74 8.94 3.21
CA GLN A 58 -12.22 8.60 1.88
C GLN A 58 -12.63 9.88 1.13
N PRO A 59 -12.11 10.12 -0.09
CA PRO A 59 -12.49 11.28 -0.88
C PRO A 59 -13.97 11.24 -1.26
N LYS A 60 -14.69 12.34 -1.03
CA LYS A 60 -16.09 12.51 -1.45
C LYS A 60 -16.12 12.56 -2.99
N GLY A 61 -16.77 11.59 -3.62
CA GLY A 61 -16.94 11.55 -5.09
C GLY A 61 -16.44 10.29 -5.78
N ARG A 62 -15.69 9.40 -5.11
CA ARG A 62 -15.41 8.08 -5.66
C ARG A 62 -16.59 7.16 -5.37
N ALA A 63 -17.62 7.29 -6.21
CA ALA A 63 -18.75 6.40 -6.27
C ALA A 63 -18.27 4.94 -6.21
N THR A 64 -18.95 4.14 -5.37
CA THR A 64 -18.98 2.68 -5.54
C THR A 64 -17.65 1.94 -5.43
N ALA A 65 -16.74 2.37 -4.56
CA ALA A 65 -15.65 1.50 -4.11
C ALA A 65 -16.15 0.58 -2.99
N THR A 66 -17.02 -0.37 -3.36
CA THR A 66 -17.40 -1.53 -2.56
C THR A 66 -16.13 -2.23 -2.12
N ILE A 67 -15.72 -2.06 -0.85
CA ILE A 67 -14.63 -2.84 -0.21
C ILE A 67 -13.34 -2.89 -1.06
N ALA A 68 -13.08 -1.90 -1.92
CA ALA A 68 -11.79 -1.83 -2.57
C ALA A 68 -10.84 -1.31 -1.50
N VAL A 69 -10.00 -2.20 -0.97
CA VAL A 69 -8.82 -1.81 -0.19
C VAL A 69 -8.10 -0.79 -1.05
N ILE A 70 -8.23 0.49 -0.69
CA ILE A 70 -7.47 1.54 -1.35
C ILE A 70 -6.03 1.19 -1.05
N ASP A 71 -5.31 0.70 -2.06
CA ASP A 71 -3.88 0.43 -1.93
C ASP A 71 -3.19 1.79 -1.73
N ARG A 72 -2.81 2.06 -0.49
CA ARG A 72 -2.15 3.29 -0.08
C ARG A 72 -0.64 3.19 -0.18
N ARG A 73 -0.10 2.10 -0.76
CA ARG A 73 1.33 1.98 -1.00
C ARG A 73 1.75 3.11 -1.94
N ARG A 74 2.61 3.99 -1.42
CA ARG A 74 3.26 5.02 -2.22
C ARG A 74 4.31 4.33 -3.07
N THR A 75 4.14 4.34 -4.39
CA THR A 75 5.20 3.94 -5.31
C THR A 75 6.39 4.86 -5.06
N LYS A 76 7.50 4.29 -4.58
CA LYS A 76 8.73 5.05 -4.34
C LYS A 76 9.26 5.54 -5.69
N ALA A 77 9.72 6.78 -5.75
CA ALA A 77 10.41 7.28 -6.93
C ALA A 77 11.59 6.36 -7.26
N TYR A 78 11.75 6.02 -8.54
CA TYR A 78 12.81 5.13 -8.98
C TYR A 78 14.17 5.79 -8.79
N LYS A 79 15.10 5.08 -8.12
CA LYS A 79 16.48 5.56 -7.92
C LYS A 79 17.28 5.58 -9.23
N TYR A 80 16.96 4.67 -10.14
CA TYR A 80 17.68 4.45 -11.38
C TYR A 80 16.92 5.00 -12.58
N SER A 81 17.64 5.50 -13.58
CA SER A 81 17.07 5.89 -14.87
C SER A 81 16.35 4.69 -15.53
N TYR A 82 15.62 4.96 -16.61
CA TYR A 82 14.91 3.90 -17.33
C TYR A 82 15.88 2.88 -17.93
N ASP A 83 16.97 3.36 -18.54
CA ASP A 83 17.97 2.51 -19.19
C ASP A 83 18.71 1.64 -18.19
N ALA A 84 19.11 2.22 -17.05
CA ALA A 84 19.67 1.48 -15.91
C ALA A 84 18.77 0.31 -15.47
N ARG A 85 17.46 0.52 -15.44
CA ARG A 85 16.49 -0.52 -15.05
C ARG A 85 16.37 -1.61 -16.09
N LYS A 86 16.43 -1.28 -17.38
CA LYS A 86 16.43 -2.30 -18.45
C LYS A 86 17.66 -3.18 -18.35
N VAL A 87 18.83 -2.60 -18.11
CA VAL A 87 20.07 -3.35 -17.90
C VAL A 87 19.93 -4.24 -16.66
N LEU A 88 19.49 -3.69 -15.53
CA LEU A 88 19.30 -4.46 -14.31
C LEU A 88 18.31 -5.62 -14.46
N GLN A 89 17.24 -5.45 -15.25
CA GLN A 89 16.29 -6.51 -15.57
C GLN A 89 16.93 -7.62 -16.41
N LYS A 90 17.75 -7.27 -17.39
CA LYS A 90 18.49 -8.25 -18.21
C LYS A 90 19.49 -9.05 -17.36
N VAL A 91 20.30 -8.37 -16.55
CA VAL A 91 21.26 -9.02 -15.65
C VAL A 91 20.55 -9.91 -14.63
N TRP A 92 19.43 -9.46 -14.07
CA TRP A 92 18.63 -10.26 -13.15
C TRP A 92 18.03 -11.52 -13.81
N ALA A 93 17.61 -11.43 -15.08
CA ALA A 93 17.14 -12.57 -15.83
C ALA A 93 18.27 -13.55 -16.17
N ALA A 94 19.43 -13.04 -16.60
CA ALA A 94 20.62 -13.86 -16.92
C ALA A 94 21.15 -14.61 -15.68
N SER A 95 21.08 -13.98 -14.52
CA SER A 95 21.48 -14.58 -13.24
C SER A 95 20.48 -15.58 -12.65
N GLY A 96 19.38 -15.90 -13.35
CA GLY A 96 18.39 -16.87 -12.89
C GLY A 96 17.47 -16.34 -11.77
N GLY A 97 17.34 -15.02 -11.65
CA GLY A 97 16.38 -14.41 -10.72
C GLY A 97 16.87 -14.32 -9.28
N ILE A 98 18.18 -14.30 -9.03
CA ILE A 98 18.75 -14.18 -7.68
C ILE A 98 18.25 -12.94 -6.94
N CYS A 99 18.14 -13.04 -5.62
CA CYS A 99 17.63 -11.92 -4.83
C CYS A 99 18.61 -10.73 -4.88
N GLY A 100 18.07 -9.50 -4.83
CA GLY A 100 18.85 -8.28 -5.11
C GLY A 100 20.11 -8.09 -4.25
N LYS A 101 20.18 -8.70 -3.06
CA LYS A 101 21.39 -8.67 -2.22
C LYS A 101 22.55 -9.45 -2.87
N TYR A 102 22.27 -10.63 -3.42
CA TYR A 102 23.29 -11.44 -4.11
C TYR A 102 23.57 -10.89 -5.50
N LEU A 103 22.54 -10.38 -6.18
CA LEU A 103 22.71 -9.71 -7.47
C LEU A 103 23.67 -8.52 -7.37
N ALA A 104 23.55 -7.70 -6.33
CA ALA A 104 24.45 -6.57 -6.12
C ALA A 104 25.88 -7.02 -5.82
N ALA A 105 26.06 -8.14 -5.12
CA ALA A 105 27.38 -8.68 -4.78
C ALA A 105 28.11 -9.30 -5.98
N SER A 106 27.38 -9.95 -6.88
CA SER A 106 27.94 -10.59 -8.08
C SER A 106 27.76 -9.74 -9.35
N MET A 107 27.40 -8.46 -9.22
CA MET A 107 27.04 -7.60 -10.36
C MET A 107 28.22 -7.40 -11.32
N GLY A 108 29.43 -7.22 -10.79
CA GLY A 108 30.64 -7.04 -11.59
C GLY A 108 30.86 -8.21 -12.53
N ASP A 109 30.88 -9.43 -11.98
CA ASP A 109 31.09 -10.65 -12.76
C ASP A 109 30.06 -10.83 -13.89
N TRP A 110 28.79 -10.50 -13.63
CA TRP A 110 27.74 -10.56 -14.66
C TRP A 110 27.92 -9.51 -15.75
N LEU A 111 28.37 -8.30 -15.40
CA LEU A 111 28.61 -7.24 -16.37
C LEU A 111 29.82 -7.55 -17.23
N ASP A 112 30.92 -8.03 -16.63
CA ASP A 112 32.14 -8.42 -17.34
C ASP A 112 31.86 -9.57 -18.32
N GLN A 113 31.04 -10.55 -17.91
CA GLN A 113 30.62 -11.65 -18.77
C GLN A 113 29.76 -11.17 -19.94
N MET A 114 28.81 -10.25 -19.70
CA MET A 114 27.97 -9.69 -20.75
C MET A 114 28.74 -8.78 -21.72
N GLU A 115 29.79 -8.11 -21.26
CA GLU A 115 30.68 -7.32 -22.12
C GLU A 115 31.54 -8.23 -23.02
N ALA A 116 32.07 -9.33 -22.47
CA ALA A 116 32.85 -10.33 -23.21
C ALA A 116 32.03 -11.03 -24.32
N GLU A 117 30.72 -11.17 -24.13
CA GLU A 117 29.79 -11.74 -25.13
C GLU A 117 29.42 -10.76 -26.26
N GLY A 118 29.93 -9.52 -26.23
CA GLY A 118 29.91 -8.60 -27.36
C GLY A 118 28.73 -7.62 -27.42
N GLU A 119 28.24 -7.13 -26.28
CA GLU A 119 27.27 -6.01 -26.20
C GLU A 119 28.01 -4.69 -25.85
N PRO A 120 28.62 -3.97 -26.83
CA PRO A 120 29.79 -3.12 -26.58
C PRO A 120 29.47 -1.65 -26.22
N SER A 121 28.38 -1.35 -25.50
CA SER A 121 28.00 0.07 -25.30
C SER A 121 27.45 0.48 -23.93
N TRP A 122 27.51 -0.39 -22.92
CA TRP A 122 26.89 -0.11 -21.62
C TRP A 122 27.85 0.39 -20.53
N VAL A 123 29.17 0.31 -20.73
CA VAL A 123 30.18 0.64 -19.70
C VAL A 123 30.25 2.14 -19.40
N SER A 124 29.99 3.00 -20.39
CA SER A 124 29.95 4.46 -20.19
C SER A 124 28.83 4.94 -19.25
N PHE A 125 27.91 4.05 -18.86
CA PHE A 125 26.76 4.36 -18.02
C PHE A 125 27.04 4.16 -16.52
N LEU A 126 28.13 3.48 -16.14
CA LEU A 126 28.44 3.12 -14.75
C LEU A 126 29.57 3.95 -14.10
N ASP A 127 30.23 4.83 -14.86
CA ASP A 127 31.25 5.78 -14.34
C ASP A 127 30.72 6.83 -13.35
N GLY A 128 29.46 6.71 -12.91
CA GLY A 128 28.80 7.62 -11.98
C GLY A 128 28.00 6.92 -10.88
N TRP A 129 28.45 5.73 -10.44
CA TRP A 129 28.03 5.19 -9.14
C TRP A 129 28.64 5.96 -7.97
#